data_AF-A0A964UFW0-F1
#
_entry.id   AF-A0A964UFW0-F1
#
_cell.length_a   1.000
_cell.length_b   1.000
_cell.length_c   1.000
_cell.angle_alpha   90.00
_cell.angle_beta   90.00
_cell.angle_gamma   90.00
#
_symmetry.space_group_name_H-M   'P 1'
#
loop_
_entity.id
_entity.type
_entity.pdbx_description
1 polymer ?
#
loop_
_entity_poly.entity_id
_entity_poly.type
_entity_poly.pdbx_seq_one_letter_code
_entity_poly.pdbx_strand_id
1 'polypeptide(L)'
;SDARLDRKAVTIHGIGEQRASRGDPLEDVIARLVEALAGRVLVAHAAGIEQTALADAVRAVFGAKLPIRTICTLRLEQHIHPRLTDSEAYRLGPARARYGLPEYAAHDALTDAIAAAELLQAQLTRLPAGITLGALEAI
;
A
#
# COMPACT_ATOMS: atom_id res chain seq x y z
N SER A 1 16.72 -15.12 -12.14
CA SER A 1 16.44 -15.34 -10.72
C SER A 1 15.46 -16.49 -10.62
N ASP A 2 15.85 -17.61 -10.01
CA ASP A 2 15.08 -18.87 -9.99
C ASP A 2 14.21 -18.96 -8.72
N ALA A 3 13.55 -17.85 -8.38
CA ALA A 3 12.66 -17.77 -7.23
C ALA A 3 11.33 -18.45 -7.59
N ARG A 4 11.25 -19.74 -7.29
CA ARG A 4 10.06 -20.56 -7.47
C ARG A 4 8.89 -19.93 -6.69
N LEU A 5 7.88 -19.44 -7.40
CA LEU A 5 6.76 -18.71 -6.80
C LEU A 5 5.93 -19.63 -5.90
N ASP A 6 5.59 -19.16 -4.71
CA ASP A 6 4.68 -19.87 -3.81
C ASP A 6 3.29 -19.97 -4.47
N ARG A 7 2.79 -21.20 -4.64
CA ARG A 7 1.48 -21.46 -5.24
C ARG A 7 0.34 -20.74 -4.53
N LYS A 8 0.48 -20.43 -3.23
CA LYS A 8 -0.50 -19.60 -2.50
C LYS A 8 -0.48 -18.14 -2.93
N ALA A 9 0.69 -17.56 -3.18
CA ALA A 9 0.82 -16.18 -3.65
C ALA A 9 0.24 -16.00 -5.08
N VAL A 10 0.35 -17.03 -5.93
CA VAL A 10 -0.26 -17.02 -7.27
C VAL A 10 -1.79 -16.96 -7.21
N THR A 11 -2.41 -17.70 -6.28
CA THR A 11 -3.87 -17.68 -6.09
C THR A 11 -4.36 -16.40 -5.40
N ILE A 12 -3.53 -15.78 -4.56
CA ILE A 12 -3.87 -14.60 -3.74
C ILE A 12 -3.48 -13.26 -4.41
N HIS A 13 -2.70 -13.23 -5.49
CA HIS A 13 -2.30 -11.96 -6.14
C HIS A 13 -2.50 -11.95 -7.66
N GLY A 14 -2.99 -13.05 -8.25
CA GLY A 14 -3.22 -13.16 -9.69
C GLY A 14 -1.96 -13.09 -10.58
N ILE A 15 -0.77 -12.92 -9.99
CA ILE A 15 0.51 -12.94 -10.69
C ILE A 15 0.96 -14.41 -10.76
N GLY A 16 0.54 -15.10 -11.81
CA GLY A 16 1.11 -16.39 -12.19
C GLY A 16 2.54 -16.26 -12.73
N GLU A 17 3.27 -17.38 -12.80
CA GLU A 17 4.65 -17.47 -13.33
C GLU A 17 4.82 -16.78 -14.70
N GLN A 18 3.81 -16.84 -15.56
CA GLN A 18 3.83 -16.16 -16.87
C GLN A 18 3.78 -14.63 -16.81
N ARG A 19 3.12 -14.04 -15.80
CA ARG A 19 3.14 -12.58 -15.61
C ARG A 19 4.45 -12.14 -15.00
N ALA A 20 4.97 -12.92 -14.05
CA ALA A 20 6.27 -12.66 -13.44
C ALA A 20 7.42 -12.73 -14.44
N SER A 21 7.41 -13.71 -15.36
CA SER A 21 8.46 -13.87 -16.38
C SER A 21 8.46 -12.81 -17.48
N ARG A 22 7.39 -12.01 -17.56
CA ARG A 22 7.26 -10.87 -18.49
C ARG A 22 7.52 -9.52 -17.82
N GLY A 23 7.91 -9.51 -16.55
CA GLY A 23 8.27 -8.31 -15.82
C GLY A 23 9.59 -7.71 -16.31
N ASP A 24 9.71 -6.40 -16.20
CA ASP A 24 10.98 -5.70 -16.40
C ASP A 24 12.00 -6.10 -15.32
N PRO A 25 13.32 -5.96 -15.57
CA PRO A 25 14.34 -6.16 -14.57
C PRO A 25 14.06 -5.35 -13.29
N LEU A 26 14.34 -5.95 -12.13
CA LEU A 26 14.07 -5.31 -10.83
C LEU A 26 14.76 -3.96 -10.72
N GLU A 27 15.98 -3.83 -11.25
CA GLU A 27 16.74 -2.57 -11.26
C GLU A 27 16.01 -1.45 -12.00
N ASP A 28 15.44 -1.74 -13.17
CA ASP A 28 14.71 -0.77 -14.00
C ASP A 28 13.41 -0.34 -13.31
N VAL A 29 12.67 -1.30 -12.75
CA VAL A 29 11.42 -1.04 -12.03
C VAL A 29 11.67 -0.19 -10.79
N ILE A 30 12.68 -0.54 -9.99
CA ILE A 30 13.00 0.17 -8.75
C ILE A 30 13.56 1.56 -9.05
N ALA A 31 14.38 1.74 -10.09
CA ALA A 31 14.83 3.06 -10.51
C ALA A 31 13.65 3.98 -10.86
N ARG A 32 12.73 3.50 -11.71
CA ARG A 32 11.52 4.24 -12.10
C ARG A 32 10.59 4.54 -10.91
N LEU A 33 10.45 3.58 -10.00
CA LEU A 33 9.61 3.74 -8.80
C LEU A 33 10.21 4.79 -7.84
N VAL A 34 11.52 4.75 -7.60
CA VAL A 34 12.19 5.72 -6.73
C VAL A 34 12.07 7.13 -7.30
N GLU A 35 12.24 7.30 -8.61
CA GLU A 35 12.02 8.59 -9.28
C GLU A 35 10.56 9.06 -9.13
N ALA A 36 9.59 8.17 -9.30
CA ALA A 36 8.17 8.50 -9.14
C ALA A 36 7.82 8.91 -7.69
N LEU A 37 8.49 8.31 -6.69
CA LEU A 37 8.28 8.59 -5.27
C LEU A 37 9.04 9.82 -4.75
N ALA A 38 10.02 10.33 -5.51
CA ALA A 38 10.84 11.46 -5.08
C ALA A 38 9.97 12.69 -4.72
N GLY A 39 10.13 13.19 -3.49
CA GLY A 39 9.38 14.33 -2.97
C GLY A 39 7.91 14.05 -2.61
N ARG A 40 7.45 12.79 -2.70
CA ARG A 40 6.07 12.39 -2.40
C ARG A 40 5.97 11.61 -1.10
N VAL A 41 4.74 11.43 -0.63
CA VAL A 41 4.40 10.55 0.49
C VAL A 41 3.60 9.39 -0.07
N LEU A 42 4.06 8.16 0.17
CA LEU A 42 3.41 6.95 -0.29
C LEU A 42 2.14 6.69 0.53
N VAL A 43 1.03 6.44 -0.13
CA VAL A 43 -0.22 6.04 0.51
C VAL A 43 -0.41 4.55 0.30
N ALA A 44 -0.61 3.81 1.38
CA ALA A 44 -0.87 2.37 1.31
C ALA A 44 -1.76 1.91 2.46
N HIS A 45 -2.50 0.83 2.21
CA HIS A 45 -3.18 0.10 3.26
C HIS A 45 -2.19 -0.91 3.88
N ALA A 46 -1.98 -0.87 5.20
CA ALA A 46 -0.88 -1.57 5.87
C ALA A 46 0.53 -1.18 5.38
N ALA A 47 0.79 0.14 5.28
CA ALA A 47 2.00 0.73 4.70
C ALA A 47 3.35 0.20 5.23
N GLY A 48 3.41 -0.36 6.45
CA GLY A 48 4.65 -0.95 6.99
C GLY A 48 5.18 -2.14 6.17
N ILE A 49 4.28 -2.92 5.56
CA ILE A 49 4.65 -4.03 4.67
C ILE A 49 5.33 -3.48 3.41
N GLU A 50 4.69 -2.49 2.77
CA GLU A 50 5.18 -1.82 1.57
C GLU A 50 6.52 -1.11 1.80
N GLN A 51 6.66 -0.40 2.93
CA GLN A 51 7.93 0.25 3.30
C GLN A 51 9.06 -0.76 3.40
N THR A 52 8.83 -1.91 4.04
CA THR A 52 9.85 -2.94 4.24
C THR A 52 10.25 -3.55 2.90
N ALA A 53 9.26 -3.94 2.09
CA ALA A 53 9.49 -4.51 0.76
C ALA A 53 10.28 -3.55 -0.15
N LEU A 54 9.88 -2.27 -0.17
CA LEU A 54 10.57 -1.26 -0.98
C LEU A 54 11.98 -0.95 -0.45
N ALA A 55 12.16 -0.86 0.87
CA ALA A 55 13.48 -0.65 1.47
C ALA A 55 14.45 -1.81 1.18
N ASP A 56 13.95 -3.05 1.18
CA ASP A 56 14.73 -4.22 0.81
C ASP A 56 15.10 -4.23 -0.67
N ALA A 57 14.15 -3.92 -1.56
CA ALA A 57 14.40 -3.86 -3.00
C ALA A 57 15.41 -2.75 -3.35
N VAL A 58 15.26 -1.56 -2.76
CA VAL A 58 16.19 -0.44 -2.93
C VAL A 58 17.58 -0.79 -2.43
N ARG A 59 17.69 -1.45 -1.26
CA ARG A 59 18.99 -1.89 -0.73
C ARG A 59 19.65 -2.91 -1.66
N ALA A 60 18.88 -3.83 -2.23
CA ALA A 60 19.39 -4.84 -3.15
C ALA A 60 19.91 -4.23 -4.47
N VAL A 61 19.23 -3.22 -5.00
CA VAL A 61 19.59 -2.58 -6.29
C VAL A 61 20.67 -1.51 -6.13
N PHE A 62 20.56 -0.64 -5.12
CA PHE A 62 21.41 0.54 -4.98
C PHE A 62 22.38 0.50 -3.81
N GLY A 63 22.31 -0.51 -2.93
CA GLY A 63 23.12 -0.55 -1.70
C GLY A 63 22.77 0.57 -0.70
N ALA A 64 21.66 1.26 -0.89
CA ALA A 64 21.27 2.44 -0.13
C ALA A 64 20.02 2.22 0.71
N LYS A 65 19.80 3.09 1.70
CA LYS A 65 18.53 3.23 2.41
C LYS A 65 17.84 4.50 1.94
N LEU A 66 16.56 4.39 1.61
CA LEU A 66 15.73 5.56 1.27
C LEU A 66 14.77 5.87 2.42
N PRO A 67 14.65 7.13 2.84
CA PRO A 67 13.62 7.56 3.79
C PRO A 67 12.27 7.60 3.09
N ILE A 68 11.54 6.47 3.11
CA ILE A 68 10.21 6.37 2.50
C ILE A 68 9.18 6.89 3.50
N ARG A 69 8.60 8.05 3.20
CA ARG A 69 7.50 8.63 3.97
C ARG A 69 6.19 7.99 3.56
N THR A 70 5.32 7.68 4.52
CA THR A 70 4.02 7.06 4.21
C THR A 70 2.86 7.57 5.03
N ILE A 71 1.67 7.49 4.45
CA ILE A 71 0.39 7.52 5.16
C ILE A 71 -0.22 6.12 5.11
N CYS A 72 -0.57 5.58 6.28
CA CYS A 72 -1.16 4.27 6.40
C CYS A 72 -2.68 4.36 6.61
N THR A 73 -3.47 4.03 5.58
CA THR A 73 -4.94 4.11 5.67
C THR A 73 -5.54 3.13 6.69
N LEU A 74 -4.84 2.03 6.98
CA LEU A 74 -5.19 1.11 8.06
C LEU A 74 -5.09 1.78 9.43
N ARG A 75 -3.99 2.51 9.68
CA ARG A 75 -3.77 3.22 10.94
C ARG A 75 -4.73 4.39 11.10
N LEU A 76 -4.99 5.12 10.02
CA LEU A 76 -6.03 6.14 10.00
C LEU A 76 -7.41 5.55 10.33
N GLU A 77 -7.74 4.38 9.79
CA GLU A 77 -9.03 3.74 10.09
C GLU A 77 -9.13 3.34 11.57
N GLN A 78 -8.06 2.80 12.15
CA GLN A 78 -7.96 2.51 13.58
C GLN A 78 -8.08 3.77 14.45
N HIS A 79 -7.53 4.88 13.98
CA HIS A 79 -7.64 6.16 14.67
C HIS A 79 -9.06 6.74 14.61
N ILE A 80 -9.73 6.65 13.47
CA ILE A 80 -11.11 7.14 13.26
C ILE A 80 -12.13 6.24 13.98
N HIS A 81 -11.90 4.93 13.98
CA HIS A 81 -12.82 3.93 14.53
C HIS A 81 -12.20 3.03 15.61
N PRO A 82 -11.66 3.59 16.72
CA PRO A 82 -10.84 2.85 17.69
C PRO A 82 -11.60 1.77 18.48
N ARG A 83 -12.93 1.72 18.35
CA ARG A 83 -13.81 0.78 19.06
C ARG A 83 -14.19 -0.45 18.25
N LEU A 84 -13.72 -0.60 17.02
CA LEU A 84 -13.93 -1.84 16.27
C LEU A 84 -13.07 -2.94 16.91
N THR A 85 -13.75 -3.99 17.40
CA THR A 85 -13.13 -5.12 18.10
C THR A 85 -12.69 -6.22 17.13
N ASP A 86 -13.27 -6.25 15.93
CA ASP A 86 -12.92 -7.22 14.90
C ASP A 86 -11.78 -6.67 14.03
N SER A 87 -10.65 -7.37 14.00
CA SER A 87 -9.51 -7.02 13.15
C SER A 87 -9.85 -7.05 11.67
N GLU A 88 -10.78 -7.91 11.26
CA GLU A 88 -11.22 -8.03 9.87
C GLU A 88 -11.95 -6.77 9.40
N ALA A 89 -12.61 -6.06 10.32
CA ALA A 89 -13.28 -4.81 10.02
C ALA A 89 -12.31 -3.74 9.50
N TYR A 90 -11.02 -3.81 9.85
CA TYR A 90 -10.03 -2.84 9.39
C TYR A 90 -9.42 -3.17 8.02
N ARG A 91 -9.70 -4.34 7.44
CA ARG A 91 -9.23 -4.67 6.08
C ARG A 91 -9.79 -3.68 5.06
N LEU A 92 -9.08 -3.51 3.96
CA LEU A 92 -9.36 -2.51 2.93
C LEU A 92 -10.82 -2.52 2.44
N GLY A 93 -11.35 -3.70 2.10
CA GLY A 93 -12.74 -3.86 1.66
C GLY A 93 -13.76 -3.41 2.71
N PRO A 94 -13.79 -4.02 3.90
CA PRO A 94 -14.69 -3.60 4.99
C PRO A 94 -14.54 -2.13 5.40
N ALA A 95 -13.32 -1.58 5.38
CA ALA A 95 -13.07 -0.16 5.61
C ALA A 95 -13.76 0.70 4.55
N ARG A 96 -13.53 0.42 3.26
CA ARG A 96 -14.18 1.12 2.14
C ARG A 96 -15.70 1.06 2.20
N ALA A 97 -16.26 -0.10 2.54
CA ALA A 97 -17.71 -0.30 2.62
C ALA A 97 -18.38 0.65 3.64
N ARG A 98 -17.72 0.96 4.76
CA ARG A 98 -18.23 1.93 5.75
C ARG A 98 -18.35 3.36 5.22
N TYR A 99 -17.57 3.71 4.21
CA TYR A 99 -17.65 5.01 3.54
C TYR A 99 -18.57 5.01 2.30
N GLY A 100 -19.22 3.88 1.99
CA GLY A 100 -20.08 3.74 0.81
C GLY A 100 -19.31 3.73 -0.52
N LEU A 101 -18.01 3.38 -0.49
CA LEU A 101 -17.18 3.29 -1.70
C LEU A 101 -17.51 2.00 -2.48
N PRO A 102 -17.35 1.99 -3.82
CA PRO A 102 -17.65 0.82 -4.65
C PRO A 102 -16.77 -0.37 -4.27
N GLU A 103 -17.28 -1.58 -4.46
CA GLU A 103 -16.52 -2.81 -4.28
C GLU A 103 -15.57 -3.04 -5.45
N TYR A 104 -14.36 -3.46 -5.14
CA TYR A 104 -13.39 -3.96 -6.11
C TYR A 104 -13.07 -5.42 -5.80
N ALA A 105 -12.70 -6.15 -6.85
CA ALA A 105 -12.04 -7.43 -6.66
C ALA A 105 -10.73 -7.18 -5.89
N ALA A 106 -10.59 -7.79 -4.72
CA ALA A 106 -9.34 -7.79 -4.00
C ALA A 106 -8.25 -8.50 -4.83
N HIS A 107 -6.99 -8.34 -4.43
CA HIS A 107 -5.86 -9.17 -4.89
C HIS A 107 -5.22 -8.76 -6.23
N ASP A 108 -5.48 -7.53 -6.68
CA ASP A 108 -4.72 -6.90 -7.77
C ASP A 108 -4.03 -5.64 -7.24
N ALA A 109 -2.71 -5.58 -7.35
CA ALA A 109 -1.90 -4.52 -6.71
C ALA A 109 -2.28 -3.11 -7.18
N LEU A 110 -2.64 -2.94 -8.45
CA LEU A 110 -3.06 -1.65 -8.99
C LEU A 110 -4.42 -1.25 -8.40
N THR A 111 -5.35 -2.19 -8.38
CA THR A 111 -6.69 -2.00 -7.81
C THR A 111 -6.63 -1.68 -6.32
N ASP A 112 -5.78 -2.39 -5.57
CA ASP A 112 -5.56 -2.15 -4.13
C ASP A 112 -4.92 -0.77 -3.87
N ALA A 113 -4.02 -0.31 -4.76
CA ALA A 113 -3.42 1.02 -4.66
C ALA A 113 -4.44 2.14 -4.90
N ILE A 114 -5.27 2.01 -5.94
CA ILE A 114 -6.39 2.94 -6.19
C ILE A 114 -7.35 2.91 -5.00
N ALA A 115 -7.61 1.73 -4.47
CA ALA A 115 -8.49 1.54 -3.34
C ALA A 115 -8.03 2.22 -2.06
N ALA A 116 -6.74 2.15 -1.77
CA ALA A 116 -6.15 2.87 -0.66
C ALA A 116 -6.24 4.39 -0.88
N ALA A 117 -6.06 4.88 -2.12
CA ALA A 117 -6.17 6.31 -2.44
C ALA A 117 -7.61 6.85 -2.23
N GLU A 118 -8.62 6.14 -2.72
CA GLU A 118 -10.03 6.49 -2.51
C GLU A 118 -10.41 6.47 -1.03
N LEU A 119 -9.96 5.44 -0.30
CA LEU A 119 -10.18 5.33 1.13
C LEU A 119 -9.56 6.51 1.88
N LEU A 120 -8.33 6.92 1.54
CA LEU A 120 -7.70 8.10 2.14
C LEU A 120 -8.56 9.35 1.93
N GLN A 121 -9.05 9.57 0.71
CA GLN A 121 -9.91 10.73 0.42
C GLN A 121 -11.17 10.73 1.30
N ALA A 122 -11.80 9.58 1.50
CA ALA A 122 -12.95 9.44 2.39
C ALA A 122 -12.57 9.68 3.87
N GLN A 123 -11.45 9.13 4.33
CA GLN A 123 -10.94 9.29 5.70
C GLN A 123 -10.63 10.75 6.04
N LEU A 124 -10.06 11.52 5.09
CA LEU A 124 -9.78 12.94 5.27
C LEU A 124 -11.03 13.75 5.62
N THR A 125 -12.22 13.34 5.16
CA THR A 125 -13.50 13.99 5.51
C THR A 125 -13.94 13.75 6.96
N ARG A 126 -13.32 12.79 7.64
CA ARG A 126 -13.59 12.44 9.05
C ARG A 126 -12.57 13.03 10.02
N LEU A 127 -11.52 13.67 9.50
CA LEU A 127 -10.46 14.29 10.30
C LEU A 127 -10.72 15.81 10.45
N PRO A 128 -10.12 16.46 11.47
CA PRO A 128 -10.25 17.89 11.65
C PRO A 128 -9.81 18.69 10.42
N ALA A 129 -10.53 19.77 10.13
CA ALA A 129 -10.13 20.71 9.09
C ALA A 129 -8.73 21.27 9.38
N GLY A 130 -7.87 21.33 8.37
CA GLY A 130 -6.49 21.85 8.50
C GLY A 130 -5.47 20.84 9.05
N ILE A 131 -5.80 19.54 9.11
CA ILE A 131 -4.81 18.51 9.44
C ILE A 131 -3.59 18.60 8.50
N THR A 132 -2.40 18.57 9.07
CA THR A 132 -1.15 18.68 8.31
C THR A 132 -0.67 17.32 7.83
N LEU A 133 0.17 17.33 6.79
CA LEU A 133 0.81 16.10 6.32
C LEU A 133 1.62 15.41 7.42
N GLY A 134 2.38 16.17 8.21
CA GLY A 134 3.14 15.62 9.33
C GLY A 134 2.28 14.99 10.42
N ALA A 135 1.06 15.50 10.65
CA ALA A 135 0.11 14.88 11.57
C ALA A 135 -0.45 13.57 11.01
N LEU A 136 -0.74 13.50 9.71
CA LEU A 136 -1.19 12.26 9.05
C LEU A 136 -0.12 11.16 9.07
N GLU A 137 1.15 11.52 8.88
CA GLU A 137 2.28 10.59 8.93
C GLU A 137 2.53 10.03 10.35
N ALA A 138 2.09 10.75 11.39
CA ALA A 138 2.30 10.37 12.79
C ALA A 138 1.22 9.44 13.37
N ILE A 139 0.14 9.16 12.61
CA ILE A 139 -0.97 8.27 13.01
C ILE A 139 -0.61 6.80 12.71
#